data_AF-A0A1X2HEQ2-F1
#
_entry.id   AF-A0A1X2HEQ2-F1
#
_cell.length_a   1.000
_cell.length_b   1.000
_cell.length_c   1.000
_cell.angle_alpha   90.00
_cell.angle_beta   90.00
_cell.angle_gamma   90.00
#
_symmetry.space_group_name_H-M   'P 1'
#
loop_
_entity.id
_entity.type
_entity.pdbx_description
1 polymer ?
#
loop_
_entity_poly.entity_id
_entity_poly.type
_entity_poly.pdbx_seq_one_letter_code
_entity_poly.pdbx_strand_id
1 'polypeptide(L)'
;MRRYRPFTIYSNQKSAEDNIRANTHIHTYIPFFPSCKYIQTTMSSSISLPLVVWHNFVNPHTTCLVSHYPYVYAGQKDGQIWAYAITDNNLSLQHRFLLVGHKAPVVALTIIPSEKSSASSESFLISAAEDGEIARWSAADGRCLAVNPKGFFGVPHDLKYFDKFSKRHLFCSGQTNEICILNATTLEVRSDA
;
A
#
# COMPACT_ATOMS: atom_id res chain seq x y z
N MET A 1 28.11 34.74 -1.64
CA MET A 1 27.62 35.40 -0.41
C MET A 1 26.33 36.17 -0.74
N ARG A 2 25.16 35.58 -0.51
CA ARG A 2 23.87 36.29 -0.52
C ARG A 2 23.06 35.75 0.66
N ARG A 3 22.93 36.60 1.68
CA ARG A 3 22.22 36.32 2.93
C ARG A 3 20.72 36.47 2.68
N TYR A 4 19.94 35.43 2.99
CA TYR A 4 18.50 35.57 3.19
C TYR A 4 18.23 35.86 4.67
N ARG A 5 17.48 36.93 4.94
CA ARG A 5 16.90 37.22 6.26
C ARG A 5 15.41 36.86 6.24
N PRO A 6 14.85 36.36 7.36
CA PRO A 6 13.45 35.96 7.45
C PRO A 6 12.51 37.17 7.59
N PHE A 7 11.31 37.06 7.02
CA PHE A 7 10.22 38.02 7.20
C PHE A 7 9.31 37.53 8.35
N THR A 8 9.18 38.36 9.38
CA THR A 8 8.18 38.24 10.45
C THR A 8 7.07 39.24 10.15
N ILE A 9 5.80 38.80 10.17
CA ILE A 9 4.66 39.71 10.20
C ILE A 9 3.96 39.54 11.55
N TYR A 10 4.10 40.55 12.40
CA TYR A 10 3.16 40.86 13.46
C TYR A 10 2.13 41.85 12.92
N SER A 11 0.85 41.62 13.18
CA SER A 11 -0.07 42.72 13.47
C SER A 11 -1.09 42.25 14.50
N ASN A 12 -1.44 43.18 15.36
CA ASN A 12 -1.93 43.03 16.73
C ASN A 12 -3.21 43.88 16.88
N GLN A 13 -3.94 43.68 17.99
CA GLN A 13 -5.05 44.47 18.57
C GLN A 13 -6.46 43.88 18.41
N LYS A 14 -7.05 43.34 19.51
CA LYS A 14 -7.80 44.00 20.62
C LYS A 14 -9.18 44.48 20.14
N SER A 15 -10.33 44.33 20.79
CA SER A 15 -10.73 44.11 22.20
C SER A 15 -12.26 43.88 22.21
N ALA A 16 -12.79 43.11 23.17
CA ALA A 16 -14.13 43.27 23.78
C ALA A 16 -14.31 42.09 24.76
N GLU A 17 -13.75 42.18 25.96
CA GLU A 17 -14.37 42.74 27.17
C GLU A 17 -15.18 41.70 27.96
N ASP A 18 -14.56 41.36 29.08
CA ASP A 18 -15.10 40.67 30.23
C ASP A 18 -16.39 41.32 30.75
N ASN A 19 -17.33 40.51 31.23
CA ASN A 19 -18.13 40.92 32.37
C ASN A 19 -18.49 39.75 33.29
N ILE A 20 -18.40 40.07 34.59
CA ILE A 20 -18.09 39.20 35.71
C ILE A 20 -19.34 38.92 36.54
N ARG A 21 -19.51 37.64 36.94
CA ARG A 21 -20.12 37.06 38.17
C ARG A 21 -21.43 37.64 38.73
N ALA A 22 -22.36 36.74 39.02
CA ALA A 22 -22.88 36.55 40.39
C ALA A 22 -23.55 35.17 40.59
N ASN A 23 -23.25 34.55 41.73
CA ASN A 23 -23.83 33.33 42.31
C ASN A 23 -25.35 33.39 42.51
N THR A 24 -26.05 32.25 42.43
CA THR A 24 -26.83 31.68 43.57
C THR A 24 -27.40 30.28 43.27
N HIS A 25 -27.14 29.36 44.20
CA HIS A 25 -27.77 28.07 44.51
C HIS A 25 -29.09 27.67 43.82
N ILE A 26 -29.12 26.49 43.17
CA ILE A 26 -30.28 25.57 43.20
C ILE A 26 -29.81 24.10 43.25
N HIS A 27 -30.49 23.33 44.07
CA HIS A 27 -30.21 21.98 44.57
C HIS A 27 -30.70 20.86 43.62
N THR A 28 -29.94 19.75 43.57
CA THR A 28 -30.35 18.33 43.36
C THR A 28 -31.10 17.89 42.08
N TYR A 29 -30.53 16.94 41.32
CA TYR A 29 -30.79 15.49 41.40
C TYR A 29 -29.95 14.74 40.33
N ILE A 30 -29.12 13.79 40.78
CA ILE A 30 -28.36 12.85 39.93
C ILE A 30 -29.13 11.53 39.89
N PRO A 31 -29.53 10.99 38.73
CA PRO A 31 -29.94 9.60 38.65
C PRO A 31 -28.69 8.71 38.53
N PHE A 32 -28.50 7.92 39.59
CA PHE A 32 -27.60 6.78 39.68
C PHE A 32 -28.15 5.66 38.78
N PHE A 33 -27.39 5.22 37.77
CA PHE A 33 -27.71 3.99 37.02
C PHE A 33 -26.63 2.93 37.31
N PRO A 34 -27.04 1.70 37.71
CA PRO A 34 -26.13 0.66 38.14
C PRO A 34 -25.39 0.01 36.96
N SER A 35 -24.24 -0.55 37.28
CA SER A 35 -23.30 -1.23 36.39
C SER A 35 -23.95 -2.28 35.48
N CYS A 36 -23.60 -2.26 34.19
CA CYS A 36 -23.74 -3.42 33.32
C CYS A 36 -22.50 -3.58 32.44
N LYS A 37 -21.69 -4.61 32.75
CA LYS A 37 -20.64 -5.10 31.87
C LYS A 37 -21.27 -5.98 30.80
N TYR A 38 -21.24 -5.56 29.55
CA TYR A 38 -21.22 -6.43 28.37
C TYR A 38 -20.61 -5.64 27.22
N ILE A 39 -19.29 -5.77 27.00
CA ILE A 39 -18.71 -5.39 25.71
C ILE A 39 -18.95 -6.59 24.80
N GLN A 40 -20.05 -6.57 24.06
CA GLN A 40 -20.19 -7.42 22.89
C GLN A 40 -19.18 -6.92 21.86
N THR A 41 -18.19 -7.75 21.53
CA THR A 41 -17.39 -7.59 20.32
C THR A 41 -18.34 -7.74 19.14
N THR A 42 -18.89 -6.64 18.63
CA THR A 42 -19.57 -6.65 17.34
C THR A 42 -18.54 -7.04 16.31
N MET A 43 -18.69 -8.25 15.75
CA MET A 43 -17.95 -8.63 14.54
C MET A 43 -18.30 -7.59 13.48
N SER A 44 -17.33 -6.73 13.17
CA SER A 44 -17.42 -5.77 12.09
C SER A 44 -17.52 -6.55 10.78
N SER A 45 -18.74 -6.71 10.26
CA SER A 45 -18.96 -7.19 8.91
C SER A 45 -18.45 -6.11 7.94
N SER A 46 -17.29 -6.35 7.33
CA SER A 46 -16.76 -5.51 6.26
C SER A 46 -17.50 -5.84 4.97
N ILE A 47 -18.18 -4.85 4.40
CA ILE A 47 -18.80 -4.94 3.07
C ILE A 47 -17.82 -4.41 2.02
N SER A 48 -17.50 -5.23 1.02
CA SER A 48 -16.76 -4.81 -0.16
C SER A 48 -17.74 -4.39 -1.25
N LEU A 49 -17.69 -3.11 -1.64
CA LEU A 49 -18.48 -2.55 -2.72
C LEU A 49 -17.63 -2.43 -3.99
N PRO A 50 -18.00 -3.08 -5.11
CA PRO A 50 -17.32 -2.85 -6.38
C PRO A 50 -17.69 -1.45 -6.90
N LEU A 51 -16.69 -0.59 -7.03
CA LEU A 51 -16.82 0.75 -7.63
C LEU A 51 -16.29 0.72 -9.05
N VAL A 52 -17.03 1.33 -9.99
CA VAL A 52 -16.52 1.64 -11.33
C VAL A 52 -16.14 3.11 -11.34
N VAL A 53 -14.86 3.38 -11.55
CA VAL A 53 -14.35 4.76 -11.63
C VAL A 53 -14.09 5.11 -13.09
N TRP A 54 -14.90 6.03 -13.62
CA TRP A 54 -14.74 6.61 -14.95
C TRP A 54 -14.04 7.96 -14.84
N HIS A 55 -12.71 8.00 -14.80
CA HIS A 55 -11.94 9.24 -14.87
C HIS A 55 -10.92 9.22 -16.02
N ASN A 56 -10.76 10.36 -16.69
CA ASN A 56 -9.54 10.69 -17.42
C ASN A 56 -8.49 11.12 -16.38
N PHE A 57 -7.72 10.17 -15.83
CA PHE A 57 -6.69 10.53 -14.86
C PHE A 57 -5.56 11.29 -15.55
N VAL A 58 -5.28 12.48 -15.05
CA VAL A 58 -3.95 13.09 -15.18
C VAL A 58 -3.00 12.27 -14.32
N ASN A 59 -2.33 11.33 -14.99
CA ASN A 59 -1.17 10.52 -14.60
C ASN A 59 -0.82 10.41 -13.10
N PRO A 60 -1.28 9.36 -12.39
CA PRO A 60 -0.54 8.86 -11.23
C PRO A 60 0.83 8.37 -11.73
N HIS A 61 1.87 9.14 -11.40
CA HIS A 61 3.25 8.92 -11.87
C HIS A 61 3.67 7.47 -11.70
N THR A 62 3.95 6.79 -12.81
CA THR A 62 4.56 5.46 -12.82
C THR A 62 5.90 5.54 -12.11
N THR A 63 6.06 4.73 -11.08
CA THR A 63 7.24 4.67 -10.22
C THR A 63 8.13 3.48 -10.56
N CYS A 64 7.53 2.36 -10.96
CA CYS A 64 8.24 1.15 -11.35
C CYS A 64 7.49 0.37 -12.42
N LEU A 65 8.21 -0.49 -13.16
CA LEU A 65 7.67 -1.30 -14.25
C LEU A 65 8.32 -2.68 -14.26
N VAL A 66 7.52 -3.71 -14.53
CA VAL A 66 8.01 -5.07 -14.81
C VAL A 66 7.23 -5.68 -15.96
N SER A 67 7.89 -6.50 -16.76
CA SER A 67 7.27 -7.16 -17.92
C SER A 67 7.61 -8.65 -17.95
N HIS A 68 6.62 -9.46 -18.29
CA HIS A 68 6.78 -10.87 -18.65
C HIS A 68 5.81 -11.17 -19.79
N TYR A 69 6.35 -11.31 -21.00
CA TYR A 69 5.54 -11.41 -22.22
C TYR A 69 4.40 -12.43 -22.08
N PRO A 70 3.16 -12.07 -22.45
CA PRO A 70 2.75 -10.83 -23.12
C PRO A 70 2.34 -9.69 -22.17
N TYR A 71 2.65 -9.76 -20.88
CA TYR A 71 2.14 -8.82 -19.88
C TYR A 71 3.15 -7.77 -19.42
N VAL A 72 2.65 -6.58 -19.12
CA VAL A 72 3.40 -5.47 -18.51
C VAL A 72 2.63 -4.97 -17.31
N TYR A 73 3.33 -4.69 -16.22
CA TYR A 73 2.76 -4.13 -15.00
C TYR A 73 3.46 -2.82 -14.67
N ALA A 74 2.67 -1.79 -14.35
CA ALA A 74 3.16 -0.46 -13.99
C ALA A 74 2.66 -0.11 -12.59
N GLY A 75 3.58 0.03 -11.64
CA GLY A 75 3.30 0.49 -10.29
C GLY A 75 3.26 2.02 -10.25
N GLN A 76 2.40 2.55 -9.40
CA GLN A 76 2.11 3.99 -9.36
C GLN A 76 2.29 4.57 -7.96
N LYS A 77 2.44 5.90 -7.93
CA LYS A 77 2.62 6.68 -6.70
C LYS A 77 1.42 6.65 -5.76
N ASP A 78 0.24 6.29 -6.23
CA ASP A 78 -1.00 6.20 -5.43
C ASP A 78 -1.26 4.79 -4.87
N GLY A 79 -0.30 3.87 -4.99
CA GLY A 79 -0.45 2.48 -4.51
C GLY A 79 -1.16 1.56 -5.49
N GLN A 80 -1.51 2.06 -6.68
CA GLN A 80 -2.15 1.24 -7.70
C GLN A 80 -1.13 0.56 -8.62
N ILE A 81 -1.54 -0.54 -9.23
CA ILE A 81 -0.76 -1.23 -10.25
C ILE A 81 -1.64 -1.50 -11.46
N TRP A 82 -1.25 -0.98 -12.62
CA TRP A 82 -1.91 -1.30 -13.88
C TRP A 82 -1.32 -2.54 -14.51
N ALA A 83 -2.18 -3.47 -14.94
CA ALA A 83 -1.80 -4.60 -15.76
C ALA A 83 -2.20 -4.38 -17.23
N TYR A 84 -1.27 -4.61 -18.14
CA TYR A 84 -1.42 -4.46 -19.57
C TYR A 84 -1.10 -5.78 -20.30
N ALA A 85 -1.75 -6.01 -21.43
CA ALA A 85 -1.35 -7.01 -22.42
C ALA A 85 -0.72 -6.30 -23.63
N ILE A 86 0.39 -6.84 -24.12
CA ILE A 86 1.01 -6.45 -25.38
C ILE A 86 0.27 -7.19 -26.49
N THR A 87 -0.25 -6.45 -27.46
CA THR A 87 -0.83 -7.03 -28.68
C THR A 87 0.26 -7.23 -29.72
N ASP A 88 0.45 -8.48 -30.18
CA ASP A 88 1.54 -8.88 -31.08
C ASP A 88 1.57 -8.15 -32.41
N ASN A 89 0.40 -7.74 -32.92
CA ASN A 89 0.30 -7.16 -34.25
C ASN A 89 0.85 -5.73 -34.33
N ASN A 90 0.79 -4.95 -33.25
CA ASN A 90 1.06 -3.50 -33.28
C ASN A 90 1.93 -2.98 -32.11
N LEU A 91 2.44 -3.86 -31.23
CA LEU A 91 3.12 -3.46 -29.98
C LEU A 91 2.28 -2.47 -29.15
N SER A 92 0.94 -2.58 -29.23
CA SER A 92 0.02 -1.76 -28.45
C SER A 92 -0.21 -2.37 -27.07
N LEU A 93 -0.30 -1.52 -26.05
CA LEU A 93 -0.68 -1.94 -24.69
C LEU A 93 -2.20 -1.85 -24.52
N GLN A 94 -2.83 -2.97 -24.21
CA GLN A 94 -4.24 -3.04 -23.85
C GLN A 94 -4.38 -3.16 -22.34
N HIS A 95 -5.20 -2.31 -21.71
CA HIS A 95 -5.53 -2.44 -20.29
C HIS A 95 -6.24 -3.77 -20.02
N ARG A 96 -5.76 -4.52 -19.03
CA ARG A 96 -6.42 -5.77 -18.56
C ARG A 96 -7.24 -5.50 -17.31
N PHE A 97 -6.57 -5.04 -16.26
CA PHE A 97 -7.16 -4.77 -14.96
C PHE A 97 -6.24 -3.89 -14.12
N LEU A 98 -6.79 -3.37 -13.03
CA LEU A 98 -6.15 -2.50 -12.06
C LEU A 98 -6.09 -3.22 -10.72
N LEU A 99 -4.91 -3.34 -10.12
CA LEU A 99 -4.73 -3.92 -8.80
C LEU A 99 -4.70 -2.77 -7.78
N VAL A 100 -5.55 -2.88 -6.78
CA VAL A 100 -5.72 -1.88 -5.71
C VAL A 100 -5.54 -2.58 -4.37
N GLY A 101 -4.66 -2.05 -3.51
CA GLY A 101 -4.48 -2.57 -2.16
C GLY A 101 -3.39 -1.88 -1.34
N HIS A 102 -2.30 -1.43 -1.98
CA HIS A 102 -1.29 -0.63 -1.29
C HIS A 102 -1.85 0.74 -0.91
N LYS A 103 -1.41 1.24 0.25
CA LYS A 103 -1.72 2.60 0.74
C LYS A 103 -0.60 3.60 0.48
N ALA A 104 0.58 3.09 0.12
CA ALA A 104 1.78 3.86 -0.17
C ALA A 104 2.24 3.64 -1.63
N PRO A 105 3.10 4.51 -2.19
CA PRO A 105 3.63 4.36 -3.54
C PRO A 105 4.24 2.98 -3.79
N VAL A 106 3.92 2.37 -4.93
CA VAL A 106 4.54 1.09 -5.32
C VAL A 106 5.92 1.36 -5.89
N VAL A 107 6.99 0.94 -5.21
CA VAL A 107 8.37 1.31 -5.56
C VAL A 107 9.15 0.21 -6.27
N ALA A 108 8.75 -1.05 -6.10
CA ALA A 108 9.37 -2.18 -6.80
C ALA A 108 8.34 -3.24 -7.20
N LEU A 109 8.58 -3.88 -8.35
CA LEU A 109 7.77 -4.99 -8.86
C LEU A 109 8.68 -6.13 -9.31
N THR A 110 8.22 -7.36 -9.14
CA THR A 110 8.87 -8.53 -9.72
C THR A 110 7.85 -9.59 -10.10
N ILE A 111 8.20 -10.47 -11.03
CA ILE A 111 7.31 -11.54 -11.50
C ILE A 111 7.94 -12.88 -11.13
N ILE A 112 7.13 -13.74 -10.54
CA ILE A 112 7.44 -15.15 -10.33
C ILE A 112 6.77 -15.89 -11.48
N PRO A 113 7.51 -16.28 -12.54
CA PRO A 113 6.95 -17.05 -13.62
C PRO A 113 6.56 -18.43 -13.11
N SER A 114 5.48 -18.93 -13.67
CA SER A 114 5.04 -20.28 -13.35
C SER A 114 5.92 -21.34 -14.00
N GLU A 115 5.99 -22.52 -13.36
CA GLU A 115 6.68 -23.67 -13.94
C GLU A 115 5.94 -24.13 -15.21
N LYS A 116 6.63 -24.15 -16.35
CA LYS A 116 6.08 -24.56 -17.65
C LYS A 116 5.60 -26.03 -17.71
N SER A 117 5.75 -26.82 -16.64
CA SER A 117 5.49 -28.26 -16.64
C SER A 117 4.07 -28.66 -16.21
N SER A 118 3.25 -27.75 -15.68
CA SER A 118 1.87 -28.04 -15.32
C SER A 118 0.89 -27.15 -16.10
N ALA A 119 -0.18 -27.76 -16.61
CA ALA A 119 -1.17 -27.08 -17.45
C ALA A 119 -2.00 -26.00 -16.69
N SER A 120 -1.88 -25.95 -15.36
CA SER A 120 -2.62 -25.05 -14.47
C SER A 120 -1.72 -24.03 -13.77
N SER A 121 -0.53 -23.77 -14.32
CA SER A 121 0.53 -23.09 -13.60
C SER A 121 0.37 -21.57 -13.76
N GLU A 122 -0.08 -20.91 -12.70
CA GLU A 122 -0.32 -19.47 -12.64
C GLU A 122 0.96 -18.72 -12.26
N SER A 123 1.26 -17.62 -12.97
CA SER A 123 2.36 -16.72 -12.59
C SER A 123 1.90 -15.74 -11.51
N PHE A 124 2.83 -15.27 -10.69
CA PHE A 124 2.52 -14.33 -9.61
C PHE A 124 3.26 -13.01 -9.81
N LEU A 125 2.59 -11.91 -9.51
CA LEU A 125 3.21 -10.60 -9.40
C LEU A 125 3.50 -10.33 -7.93
N ILE A 126 4.69 -9.85 -7.63
CA ILE A 126 5.06 -9.35 -6.31
C ILE A 126 5.31 -7.86 -6.43
N SER A 127 4.81 -7.11 -5.47
CA SER A 127 4.97 -5.67 -5.39
C SER A 127 5.44 -5.27 -4.01
N ALA A 128 6.30 -4.26 -3.92
CA ALA A 128 6.68 -3.62 -2.68
C ALA A 128 6.32 -2.12 -2.72
N ALA A 129 5.80 -1.62 -1.61
CA ALA A 129 5.48 -0.22 -1.42
C ALA A 129 6.53 0.50 -0.56
N GLU A 130 6.55 1.83 -0.64
CA GLU A 130 7.53 2.70 0.04
C GLU A 130 7.54 2.52 1.57
N ASP A 131 6.42 2.11 2.16
CA ASP A 131 6.30 1.84 3.60
C ASP A 131 6.84 0.46 4.04
N GLY A 132 7.36 -0.34 3.10
CA GLY A 132 7.88 -1.67 3.35
C GLY A 132 6.84 -2.79 3.26
N GLU A 133 5.59 -2.47 2.89
CA GLU A 133 4.56 -3.47 2.60
C GLU A 133 4.92 -4.25 1.32
N ILE A 134 4.83 -5.58 1.38
CA ILE A 134 5.00 -6.45 0.22
C ILE A 134 3.72 -7.24 0.01
N ALA A 135 3.21 -7.23 -1.22
CA ALA A 135 1.99 -7.94 -1.60
C ALA A 135 2.24 -8.88 -2.79
N ARG A 136 1.53 -10.01 -2.77
CA ARG A 136 1.53 -11.02 -3.82
C ARG A 136 0.17 -11.06 -4.48
N TRP A 137 0.19 -11.08 -5.81
CA TRP A 137 -1.00 -11.04 -6.65
C TRP A 137 -1.00 -12.20 -7.65
N SER A 138 -2.18 -12.68 -7.98
CA SER A 138 -2.38 -13.52 -9.16
C SER A 138 -2.15 -12.69 -10.43
N ALA A 139 -1.30 -13.16 -11.35
CA ALA A 139 -1.16 -12.55 -12.67
C ALA A 139 -2.32 -12.90 -13.63
N ALA A 140 -3.14 -13.91 -13.30
CA ALA A 140 -4.25 -14.32 -14.13
C ALA A 140 -5.44 -13.37 -13.97
N ASP A 141 -5.82 -13.07 -12.73
CA ASP A 141 -7.06 -12.36 -12.39
C ASP A 141 -6.86 -11.14 -11.46
N GLY A 142 -5.63 -10.86 -11.02
CA GLY A 142 -5.31 -9.69 -10.21
C GLY A 142 -5.71 -9.80 -8.73
N ARG A 143 -6.18 -10.97 -8.26
CA ARG A 143 -6.50 -11.16 -6.83
C ARG A 143 -5.26 -10.99 -5.97
N CYS A 144 -5.42 -10.28 -4.85
CA CYS A 144 -4.43 -10.26 -3.79
C CYS A 144 -4.43 -11.61 -3.05
N LEU A 145 -3.28 -12.26 -2.97
CA LEU A 145 -3.12 -13.60 -2.38
C LEU A 145 -2.44 -13.55 -1.01
N ALA A 146 -1.53 -12.60 -0.80
CA ALA A 146 -0.85 -12.40 0.47
C ALA A 146 -0.38 -10.94 0.60
N VAL A 147 -0.36 -10.42 1.82
CA VAL A 147 0.18 -9.11 2.16
C VAL A 147 1.01 -9.26 3.43
N ASN A 148 2.23 -8.75 3.40
CA ASN A 148 3.07 -8.55 4.57
C ASN A 148 3.34 -7.05 4.74
N PRO A 149 2.65 -6.37 5.68
CA PRO A 149 2.87 -4.95 5.98
C PRO A 149 4.28 -4.62 6.50
N LYS A 150 5.06 -5.64 6.89
CA LYS A 150 6.44 -5.51 7.37
C LYS A 150 7.37 -6.44 6.58
N GLY A 151 7.15 -6.52 5.27
CA GLY A 151 7.95 -7.35 4.37
C GLY A 151 9.39 -6.84 4.22
N PHE A 152 9.59 -5.53 4.38
CA PHE A 152 10.92 -4.94 4.37
C PHE A 152 11.01 -3.84 5.43
N PHE A 153 12.17 -3.71 6.06
CA PHE A 153 12.42 -2.62 7.00
C PHE A 153 12.96 -1.41 6.22
N GLY A 154 12.21 -0.31 6.18
CA GLY A 154 12.54 0.89 5.41
C GLY A 154 11.96 0.88 3.99
N VAL A 155 12.49 1.71 3.10
CA VAL A 155 12.00 1.85 1.72
C VAL A 155 12.63 0.79 0.81
N PRO A 156 11.83 -0.10 0.20
CA PRO A 156 12.31 -1.03 -0.82
C PRO A 156 12.77 -0.30 -2.09
N HIS A 157 13.84 -0.75 -2.72
CA HIS A 157 14.31 -0.24 -4.01
C HIS A 157 14.34 -1.34 -5.09
N ASP A 158 14.61 -2.58 -4.70
CA ASP A 158 14.63 -3.69 -5.65
C ASP A 158 13.97 -4.95 -5.07
N LEU A 159 13.32 -5.70 -5.97
CA LEU A 159 12.70 -6.99 -5.72
C LEU A 159 13.17 -7.97 -6.80
N LYS A 160 13.81 -9.06 -6.39
CA LYS A 160 14.38 -10.05 -7.29
C LYS A 160 13.96 -11.47 -6.94
N TYR A 161 13.48 -12.17 -7.95
CA TYR A 161 13.24 -13.62 -7.93
C TYR A 161 14.29 -14.31 -8.79
N PHE A 162 14.91 -15.37 -8.25
CA PHE A 162 15.95 -16.12 -8.95
C PHE A 162 15.53 -17.58 -9.14
N ASP A 163 14.83 -17.87 -10.24
CA ASP A 163 14.33 -19.22 -10.53
C ASP A 163 15.44 -20.31 -10.53
N LYS A 164 16.63 -19.96 -11.01
CA LYS A 164 17.79 -20.87 -11.07
C LYS A 164 18.42 -21.15 -9.70
N PHE A 165 18.26 -20.24 -8.74
CA PHE A 165 18.92 -20.33 -7.43
C PHE A 165 17.96 -20.80 -6.35
N SER A 166 16.76 -20.21 -6.31
CA SER A 166 15.75 -20.60 -5.35
C SER A 166 14.34 -20.29 -5.83
N LYS A 167 13.56 -21.34 -6.04
CA LYS A 167 12.14 -21.24 -6.41
C LYS A 167 11.21 -20.80 -5.29
N ARG A 168 11.75 -20.70 -4.06
CA ARG A 168 10.97 -20.44 -2.85
C ARG A 168 11.26 -19.09 -2.22
N HIS A 169 12.25 -18.34 -2.74
CA HIS A 169 12.71 -17.13 -2.07
C HIS A 169 12.72 -15.92 -3.00
N LEU A 170 12.40 -14.78 -2.41
CA LEU A 170 12.50 -13.45 -2.98
C LEU A 170 13.54 -12.67 -2.20
N PHE A 171 14.29 -11.84 -2.91
CA PHE A 171 15.27 -10.95 -2.32
C PHE A 171 14.76 -9.53 -2.45
N CYS A 172 14.75 -8.80 -1.34
CA CYS A 172 14.38 -7.41 -1.29
C CYS A 172 15.54 -6.60 -0.73
N SER A 173 15.93 -5.54 -1.44
CA SER A 173 16.94 -4.58 -1.00
C SER A 173 16.39 -3.17 -1.12
N GLY A 174 16.96 -2.23 -0.37
CA GLY A 174 16.36 -0.92 -0.22
C GLY A 174 17.24 0.09 0.49
N GLN A 175 16.63 0.98 1.25
CA GLN A 175 17.28 2.04 2.02
C GLN A 175 18.22 1.51 3.11
N THR A 176 18.02 0.27 3.58
CA THR A 176 18.86 -0.36 4.61
C THR A 176 20.08 -1.05 4.00
N ASN A 177 21.08 -1.30 4.84
CA ASN A 177 22.29 -2.03 4.45
C ASN A 177 22.09 -3.57 4.42
N GLU A 178 20.86 -4.04 4.63
CA GLU A 178 20.53 -5.47 4.73
C GLU A 178 19.67 -5.90 3.54
N ILE A 179 19.94 -7.09 3.02
CA ILE A 179 19.08 -7.73 2.01
C ILE A 179 18.14 -8.68 2.75
N CYS A 180 16.84 -8.44 2.60
CA CYS A 180 15.82 -9.28 3.19
C CYS A 180 15.49 -10.46 2.28
N ILE A 181 15.43 -11.66 2.84
CA ILE A 181 15.00 -12.87 2.12
C ILE A 181 13.60 -13.23 2.59
N LEU A 182 12.66 -13.24 1.65
CA LEU A 182 11.26 -13.59 1.91
C LEU A 182 10.90 -14.92 1.27
N ASN A 183 9.96 -15.63 1.87
CA ASN A 183 9.30 -16.75 1.20
C ASN A 183 8.43 -16.23 0.05
N ALA A 184 8.60 -16.78 -1.16
CA ALA A 184 7.88 -16.35 -2.36
C ALA A 184 6.36 -16.58 -2.31
N THR A 185 5.91 -17.52 -1.47
CA THR A 185 4.51 -17.90 -1.31
C THR A 185 3.85 -17.15 -0.17
N THR A 186 4.46 -17.15 1.02
CA THR A 186 3.89 -16.59 2.26
C THR A 186 4.28 -15.13 2.49
N LEU A 187 5.31 -14.63 1.81
CA LEU A 187 5.92 -13.32 2.04
C LEU A 187 6.43 -13.11 3.47
N GLU A 188 6.68 -14.18 4.21
CA GLU A 188 7.30 -14.09 5.53
C GLU A 188 8.79 -13.84 5.39
N VAL A 189 9.30 -12.89 6.17
CA VAL A 189 10.74 -12.59 6.27
C VAL A 189 11.40 -13.73 7.02
N ARG A 190 12.43 -14.31 6.43
CA ARG A 190 13.27 -15.28 7.12
C ARG A 190 14.18 -14.52 8.08
N SER A 191 13.84 -14.53 9.36
CA SER A 191 14.79 -14.16 10.40
C SER A 191 15.80 -15.30 10.57
N ASP A 192 17.06 -15.08 10.21
CA ASP A 192 18.12 -15.96 10.67
C ASP A 192 18.29 -15.71 12.19
N ALA A 193 18.17 -16.78 12.96
CA ALA A 193 18.41 -16.80 14.41
C ALA A 193 19.91 -16.76 14.72
#